data_AF-A0A2W1JQK7-F1
#
_entry.id   AF-A0A2W1JQK7-F1
#
_cell.length_a   1.000
_cell.length_b   1.000
_cell.length_c   1.000
_cell.angle_alpha   90.00
_cell.angle_beta   90.00
_cell.angle_gamma   90.00
#
_symmetry.space_group_name_H-M   'P 1'
#
loop_
_entity.id
_entity.type
_entity.pdbx_description
1 polymer ?
#
loop_
_entity_poly.entity_id
_entity_poly.type
_entity_poly.pdbx_seq_one_letter_code
_entity_poly.pdbx_strand_id
1 'polypeptide(L)'
;MNGGGGIDTTDYSEAVSSVNVDLTAGTTTITSPIRLMPLGDSITEGLETDPDGGYRIPLWNSFVSDGFDIDFVGSLQTGPPTIDVDHEGHRGFRIDEIADSVDDWLSTAQPDTILLMIGTNDILGNFDLENAPDRLSSLIDQITAQAPDADLFVSSIAPGERAVDDTQQTIDFNAAIQPIIEAKGGNVTFVDINSQLSLSDLIDEIHPNAVGYEKIADAWYEAIADEISSNNIIEQDTLNSIENVIGSTFRDTLTGNNGANLLTGGEGSDVLTGNGGGDSFVYTALSEGGDTITDFGSDDFFQISAAAFGGGLTSGVALSTIASAAGSFVSGTSPSPLGSSANFLYDTSDPNQGVLRFDSDGTGSSSSSILATLTGAPGLTADQFILV
;
A
#
# COMPACT_ATOMS: atom_id res chain seq x y z
N MET A 1 20.75 -2.74 18.08
CA MET A 1 20.85 -1.86 19.27
C MET A 1 20.60 -2.61 20.58
N ASN A 2 21.24 -2.20 21.68
CA ASN A 2 21.05 -2.80 23.00
C ASN A 2 20.64 -1.72 24.00
N GLY A 3 19.45 -1.85 24.58
CA GLY A 3 19.03 -1.07 25.74
C GLY A 3 19.73 -1.53 27.02
N GLY A 4 19.59 -0.69 28.04
CA GLY A 4 20.25 -0.82 29.33
C GLY A 4 19.26 -1.04 30.47
N GLY A 5 19.53 -0.40 31.61
CA GLY A 5 18.54 -0.30 32.68
C GLY A 5 17.79 1.01 32.54
N GLY A 6 16.48 0.96 32.37
CA GLY A 6 15.66 2.17 32.18
C GLY A 6 14.54 1.91 31.18
N ILE A 7 14.05 3.01 30.60
CA ILE A 7 13.21 3.01 29.41
C ILE A 7 14.15 3.42 28.27
N ASP A 8 14.30 2.57 27.27
CA ASP A 8 15.19 2.76 26.13
C ASP A 8 14.39 2.96 24.84
N THR A 9 14.84 3.90 24.01
CA THR A 9 14.23 4.26 22.72
C THR A 9 15.19 3.97 21.59
N THR A 10 14.72 3.28 20.56
CA THR A 10 15.39 3.25 19.26
C THR A 10 14.84 4.37 18.37
N ASP A 11 15.72 5.05 17.64
CA ASP A 11 15.38 6.26 16.88
C ASP A 11 15.83 6.11 15.43
N TYR A 12 14.85 6.06 14.53
CA TYR A 12 15.02 5.93 13.09
C TYR A 12 14.59 7.20 12.34
N SER A 13 14.47 8.35 13.01
CA SER A 13 14.03 9.61 12.39
C SER A 13 14.94 10.11 11.25
N GLU A 14 16.19 9.62 11.21
CA GLU A 14 17.17 9.92 10.15
C GLU A 14 17.30 8.77 9.12
N ALA A 15 16.47 7.74 9.20
CA ALA A 15 16.44 6.68 8.19
C ALA A 15 16.03 7.27 6.83
N VAL A 16 16.71 6.83 5.78
CA VAL A 16 16.50 7.32 4.41
C VAL A 16 15.38 6.57 3.69
N SER A 17 14.66 5.71 4.40
CA SER A 17 13.60 4.86 3.89
C SER A 17 12.73 4.33 5.03
N SER A 18 11.62 3.66 4.68
CA SER A 18 10.72 3.01 5.62
C SER A 18 11.43 2.01 6.54
N VAL A 19 10.97 1.96 7.80
CA VAL A 19 11.44 1.02 8.80
C VAL A 19 10.33 0.09 9.26
N ASN A 20 10.64 -1.20 9.31
CA ASN A 20 9.80 -2.21 9.94
C ASN A 20 10.46 -2.64 11.25
N VAL A 21 9.88 -2.25 12.37
CA VAL A 21 10.36 -2.53 13.72
C VAL A 21 9.44 -3.54 14.39
N ASP A 22 10.01 -4.63 14.90
CA ASP A 22 9.31 -5.60 15.75
C ASP A 22 10.06 -5.76 17.06
N LEU A 23 9.56 -5.13 18.12
CA LEU A 23 10.12 -5.23 19.47
C LEU A 23 9.89 -6.61 20.10
N THR A 24 8.93 -7.40 19.62
CA THR A 24 8.67 -8.77 20.07
C THR A 24 9.72 -9.72 19.48
N ALA A 25 10.02 -9.59 18.19
CA ALA A 25 11.08 -10.34 17.53
C ALA A 25 12.48 -9.81 17.88
N GLY A 26 12.57 -8.56 18.34
CA GLY A 26 13.84 -7.89 18.61
C GLY A 26 14.60 -7.58 17.32
N THR A 27 13.89 -7.14 16.28
CA THR A 27 14.46 -6.88 14.96
C THR A 27 13.96 -5.57 14.39
N THR A 28 14.80 -4.96 13.56
CA THR A 28 14.38 -3.92 12.63
C THR A 28 14.94 -4.21 11.26
N THR A 29 14.15 -3.96 10.23
CA THR A 29 14.61 -3.91 8.85
C THR A 29 14.32 -2.53 8.29
N ILE A 30 15.34 -1.90 7.71
CA ILE A 30 15.15 -0.72 6.86
C ILE A 30 14.91 -1.26 5.45
N THR A 31 13.79 -0.92 4.86
CA THR A 31 13.38 -1.39 3.55
C THR A 31 13.45 -0.25 2.55
N SER A 32 14.01 -0.45 1.35
CA SER A 32 13.78 0.49 0.25
C SER A 32 12.37 0.28 -0.31
N PRO A 33 11.65 1.31 -0.78
CA PRO A 33 10.43 1.09 -1.54
C PRO A 33 10.77 0.23 -2.75
N ILE A 34 9.95 -0.78 -3.02
CA ILE A 34 10.11 -1.62 -4.19
C ILE A 34 9.51 -0.89 -5.38
N ARG A 35 10.36 -0.57 -6.36
CA ARG A 35 9.96 0.08 -7.60
C ARG A 35 9.27 -0.94 -8.49
N LEU A 36 7.95 -1.03 -8.40
CA LEU A 36 7.16 -2.01 -9.13
C LEU A 36 6.56 -1.37 -10.38
N MET A 37 6.84 -1.91 -11.56
CA MET A 37 6.28 -1.44 -12.82
C MET A 37 5.13 -2.35 -13.29
N PRO A 38 3.87 -1.90 -13.21
CA PRO A 38 2.77 -2.52 -13.94
C PRO A 38 2.93 -2.21 -15.43
N LEU A 39 3.32 -3.20 -16.23
CA LEU A 39 3.57 -3.08 -17.67
C LEU A 39 2.51 -3.88 -18.46
N GLY A 40 1.88 -3.25 -19.44
CA GLY A 40 0.90 -3.97 -20.26
C GLY A 40 0.03 -3.09 -21.13
N ASP A 41 -1.21 -3.54 -21.35
CA ASP A 41 -2.20 -2.87 -22.18
C ASP A 41 -3.31 -2.18 -21.35
N SER A 42 -4.53 -2.11 -21.90
CA SER A 42 -5.69 -1.49 -21.25
C SER A 42 -6.10 -2.18 -19.95
N ILE A 43 -5.80 -3.48 -19.78
CA ILE A 43 -6.09 -4.19 -18.52
C ILE A 43 -5.17 -3.69 -17.41
N THR A 44 -3.90 -3.42 -17.71
CA THR A 44 -2.94 -2.83 -16.76
C THR A 44 -3.22 -1.35 -16.49
N GLU A 45 -3.61 -0.59 -17.53
CA GLU A 45 -4.12 0.77 -17.33
C GLU A 45 -5.39 0.78 -16.45
N GLY A 46 -6.18 -0.28 -16.49
CA GLY A 46 -7.32 -0.46 -15.59
C GLY A 46 -8.61 0.14 -16.11
N LEU A 47 -8.84 0.00 -17.42
CA LEU A 47 -10.08 0.42 -18.09
C LEU A 47 -11.33 -0.21 -17.45
N GLU A 48 -12.46 0.50 -17.60
CA GLU A 48 -13.81 0.07 -17.17
C GLU A 48 -13.97 -0.06 -15.65
N THR A 49 -13.16 0.69 -14.88
CA THR A 49 -13.36 0.94 -13.44
C THR A 49 -13.70 2.42 -13.19
N ASP A 50 -14.31 2.75 -12.04
CA ASP A 50 -14.62 4.14 -11.67
C ASP A 50 -14.09 4.43 -10.25
N PRO A 51 -12.96 5.16 -10.11
CA PRO A 51 -12.07 5.64 -11.18
C PRO A 51 -11.28 4.51 -11.86
N ASP A 52 -10.77 4.77 -13.07
CA ASP A 52 -9.81 3.90 -13.77
C ASP A 52 -8.64 3.56 -12.82
N GLY A 53 -8.15 2.31 -12.86
CA GLY A 53 -7.07 1.82 -11.99
C GLY A 53 -6.96 0.29 -11.94
N GLY A 54 -8.04 -0.41 -12.29
CA GLY A 54 -8.04 -1.86 -12.49
C GLY A 54 -7.50 -2.65 -11.30
N TYR A 55 -6.65 -3.64 -11.55
CA TYR A 55 -6.08 -4.49 -10.49
C TYR A 55 -5.07 -3.75 -9.61
N ARG A 56 -4.51 -2.61 -10.06
CA ARG A 56 -3.52 -1.87 -9.28
C ARG A 56 -4.10 -1.34 -7.97
N ILE A 57 -5.42 -1.05 -7.95
CA ILE A 57 -6.12 -0.60 -6.74
C ILE A 57 -6.12 -1.69 -5.65
N PRO A 58 -6.72 -2.88 -5.85
CA PRO A 58 -6.67 -3.94 -4.85
C PRO A 58 -5.24 -4.43 -4.57
N LEU A 59 -4.35 -4.45 -5.58
CA LEU A 59 -2.96 -4.86 -5.39
C LEU A 59 -2.20 -3.92 -4.43
N TRP A 60 -2.32 -2.61 -4.62
CA TRP A 60 -1.77 -1.60 -3.72
C TRP A 60 -2.29 -1.78 -2.30
N ASN A 61 -3.60 -1.98 -2.14
CA ASN A 61 -4.22 -2.16 -0.83
C ASN A 61 -3.68 -3.41 -0.12
N SER A 62 -3.45 -4.52 -0.83
CA SER A 62 -2.85 -5.73 -0.25
C SER A 62 -1.43 -5.47 0.23
N PHE A 63 -0.58 -4.78 -0.56
CA PHE A 63 0.77 -4.41 -0.12
C PHE A 63 0.74 -3.50 1.10
N VAL A 64 -0.12 -2.48 1.09
CA VAL A 64 -0.26 -1.56 2.22
C VAL A 64 -0.74 -2.27 3.48
N SER A 65 -1.71 -3.15 3.35
CA SER A 65 -2.26 -3.94 4.46
C SER A 65 -1.19 -4.80 5.13
N ASP A 66 -0.27 -5.37 4.34
CA ASP A 66 0.79 -6.25 4.83
C ASP A 66 2.10 -5.50 5.15
N GLY A 67 2.06 -4.16 5.14
CA GLY A 67 3.18 -3.30 5.56
C GLY A 67 4.30 -3.18 4.54
N PHE A 68 4.07 -3.55 3.28
CA PHE A 68 5.04 -3.39 2.21
C PHE A 68 5.10 -1.96 1.70
N ASP A 69 6.33 -1.45 1.57
CA ASP A 69 6.61 -0.18 0.93
C ASP A 69 6.86 -0.36 -0.58
N ILE A 70 5.90 0.10 -1.39
CA ILE A 70 5.89 -0.05 -2.85
C ILE A 70 5.83 1.35 -3.47
N ASP A 71 6.63 1.55 -4.51
CA ASP A 71 6.60 2.70 -5.41
C ASP A 71 6.14 2.17 -6.78
N PHE A 72 4.93 2.50 -7.23
CA PHE A 72 4.56 2.14 -8.59
C PHE A 72 5.32 3.06 -9.53
N VAL A 73 5.89 2.50 -10.61
CA VAL A 73 6.73 3.29 -11.52
C VAL A 73 6.27 3.10 -12.96
N GLY A 74 6.29 4.20 -13.71
CA GLY A 74 5.95 4.23 -15.13
C GLY A 74 5.71 5.65 -15.61
N SER A 75 5.52 5.80 -16.92
CA SER A 75 5.34 7.10 -17.56
C SER A 75 3.89 7.60 -17.58
N LEU A 76 2.93 6.73 -17.26
CA LEU A 76 1.49 7.01 -17.29
C LEU A 76 0.90 7.06 -15.89
N GLN A 77 -0.18 7.83 -15.73
CA GLN A 77 -0.85 8.07 -14.45
C GLN A 77 -2.37 7.97 -14.60
N THR A 78 -2.96 6.94 -14.01
CA THR A 78 -4.42 6.74 -13.91
C THR A 78 -4.75 5.97 -12.63
N GLY A 79 -5.76 6.41 -11.87
CA GLY A 79 -6.04 5.83 -10.55
C GLY A 79 -6.91 6.72 -9.66
N PRO A 80 -7.52 6.18 -8.57
CA PRO A 80 -8.00 6.97 -7.45
C PRO A 80 -6.82 7.64 -6.71
N PRO A 81 -7.05 8.76 -6.01
CA PRO A 81 -5.99 9.43 -5.22
C PRO A 81 -5.56 8.66 -3.97
N THR A 82 -6.13 7.47 -3.72
CA THR A 82 -5.85 6.63 -2.55
C THR A 82 -4.71 5.64 -2.77
N ILE A 83 -4.17 5.57 -3.99
CA ILE A 83 -3.05 4.70 -4.36
C ILE A 83 -1.97 5.53 -5.05
N ASP A 84 -0.76 4.99 -5.15
CA ASP A 84 0.15 5.42 -6.20
C ASP A 84 -0.44 5.05 -7.57
N VAL A 85 -0.47 6.01 -8.49
CA VAL A 85 -1.21 5.91 -9.75
C VAL A 85 -0.29 5.72 -10.95
N ASP A 86 1.02 5.69 -10.75
CA ASP A 86 2.00 5.48 -11.81
C ASP A 86 1.88 4.05 -12.39
N HIS A 87 2.05 3.92 -13.72
CA HIS A 87 2.06 2.64 -14.43
C HIS A 87 2.63 2.78 -15.85
N GLU A 88 2.85 1.65 -16.52
CA GLU A 88 3.25 1.55 -17.92
C GLU A 88 2.25 0.70 -18.72
N GLY A 89 0.96 1.00 -18.51
CA GLY A 89 -0.18 0.32 -19.16
C GLY A 89 -0.70 1.12 -20.35
N HIS A 90 -0.57 0.60 -21.56
CA HIS A 90 -0.84 1.32 -22.80
C HIS A 90 -2.07 0.77 -23.53
N ARG A 91 -3.21 1.46 -23.39
CA ARG A 91 -4.47 1.17 -24.09
C ARG A 91 -4.26 0.76 -25.57
N GLY A 92 -4.62 -0.48 -25.89
CA GLY A 92 -4.60 -1.00 -27.27
C GLY A 92 -3.25 -1.51 -27.79
N PHE A 93 -2.18 -1.43 -26.99
CA PHE A 93 -0.85 -1.86 -27.42
C PHE A 93 -0.76 -3.38 -27.53
N ARG A 94 0.01 -3.82 -28.53
CA ARG A 94 0.44 -5.20 -28.75
C ARG A 94 1.85 -5.44 -28.21
N ILE A 95 2.28 -6.70 -28.23
CA ILE A 95 3.63 -7.11 -27.83
C ILE A 95 4.73 -6.32 -28.57
N ASP A 96 4.59 -6.12 -29.89
CA ASP A 96 5.59 -5.41 -30.71
C ASP A 96 5.67 -3.91 -30.36
N GLU A 97 4.55 -3.29 -30.01
CA GLU A 97 4.49 -1.87 -29.67
C GLU A 97 5.07 -1.58 -28.27
N ILE A 98 4.94 -2.52 -27.33
CA ILE A 98 5.68 -2.47 -26.06
C ILE A 98 7.18 -2.62 -26.32
N ALA A 99 7.60 -3.60 -27.14
CA ALA A 99 9.00 -3.86 -27.45
C ALA A 99 9.71 -2.63 -28.07
N ASP A 100 9.01 -1.84 -28.87
CA ASP A 100 9.54 -0.62 -29.49
C ASP A 100 9.93 0.48 -28.48
N SER A 101 9.37 0.48 -27.26
CA SER A 101 9.52 1.57 -26.28
C SER A 101 10.05 1.14 -24.91
N VAL A 102 10.03 -0.16 -24.60
CA VAL A 102 10.32 -0.67 -23.24
C VAL A 102 11.71 -0.29 -22.73
N ASP A 103 12.72 -0.19 -23.60
CA ASP A 103 14.07 0.17 -23.18
C ASP A 103 14.15 1.58 -22.55
N ASP A 104 13.41 2.54 -23.12
CA ASP A 104 13.37 3.92 -22.64
C ASP A 104 12.62 4.01 -21.30
N TRP A 105 11.52 3.25 -21.16
CA TRP A 105 10.75 3.18 -19.92
C TRP A 105 11.55 2.54 -18.79
N LEU A 106 12.20 1.40 -19.03
CA LEU A 106 13.03 0.72 -18.04
C LEU A 106 14.25 1.58 -17.64
N SER A 107 14.87 2.27 -18.60
CA SER A 107 16.00 3.18 -18.32
C SER A 107 15.59 4.35 -17.43
N THR A 108 14.36 4.85 -17.58
CA THR A 108 13.84 6.00 -16.86
C THR A 108 13.32 5.61 -15.49
N ALA A 109 12.51 4.56 -15.43
CA ALA A 109 11.82 4.13 -14.23
C ALA A 109 12.67 3.24 -13.32
N GLN A 110 13.69 2.53 -13.85
CA GLN A 110 14.56 1.64 -13.08
C GLN A 110 13.79 0.76 -12.07
N PRO A 111 12.86 -0.09 -12.54
CA PRO A 111 12.07 -0.93 -11.65
C PRO A 111 12.92 -2.04 -11.01
N ASP A 112 12.58 -2.39 -9.78
CA ASP A 112 13.06 -3.59 -9.08
C ASP A 112 12.20 -4.81 -9.42
N THR A 113 10.91 -4.60 -9.72
CA THR A 113 9.96 -5.65 -10.10
C THR A 113 9.10 -5.19 -11.27
N ILE A 114 8.84 -6.07 -12.24
CA ILE A 114 8.04 -5.78 -13.43
C ILE A 114 6.91 -6.80 -13.53
N LEU A 115 5.67 -6.33 -13.64
CA LEU A 115 4.48 -7.16 -13.87
C LEU A 115 4.04 -6.99 -15.33
N LEU A 116 4.33 -7.98 -16.17
CA LEU A 116 4.00 -7.95 -17.59
C LEU A 116 2.74 -8.77 -17.89
N MET A 117 1.67 -8.09 -18.31
CA MET A 117 0.49 -8.70 -18.95
C MET A 117 0.27 -8.08 -20.32
N ILE A 118 0.56 -8.83 -21.39
CA ILE A 118 0.44 -8.34 -22.77
C ILE A 118 0.09 -9.46 -23.74
N GLY A 119 -0.56 -9.12 -24.84
CA GLY A 119 -0.96 -10.05 -25.90
C GLY A 119 -2.45 -10.02 -26.22
N THR A 120 -3.27 -9.39 -25.37
CA THR A 120 -4.73 -9.26 -25.58
C THR A 120 -5.02 -8.63 -26.94
N ASN A 121 -4.36 -7.52 -27.27
CA ASN A 121 -4.56 -6.82 -28.55
C ASN A 121 -4.01 -7.57 -29.76
N ASP A 122 -3.02 -8.45 -29.57
CA ASP A 122 -2.54 -9.35 -30.63
C ASP A 122 -3.65 -10.34 -31.02
N ILE A 123 -4.30 -10.96 -30.02
CA ILE A 123 -5.45 -11.85 -30.21
C ILE A 123 -6.62 -11.10 -30.85
N LEU A 124 -7.08 -10.03 -30.20
CA LEU A 124 -8.24 -9.25 -30.65
C LEU A 124 -8.04 -8.64 -32.04
N GLY A 125 -6.79 -8.32 -32.40
CA GLY A 125 -6.42 -7.79 -33.71
C GLY A 125 -6.15 -8.86 -34.77
N ASN A 126 -6.14 -10.15 -34.40
CA ASN A 126 -5.67 -11.26 -35.23
C ASN A 126 -4.29 -10.97 -35.85
N PHE A 127 -3.40 -10.38 -35.05
CA PHE A 127 -2.11 -9.89 -35.50
C PHE A 127 -1.03 -10.93 -35.25
N ASP A 128 -0.59 -11.58 -36.33
CA ASP A 128 0.55 -12.49 -36.33
C ASP A 128 0.53 -13.52 -35.17
N LEU A 129 -0.64 -14.16 -34.98
CA LEU A 129 -0.93 -15.03 -33.83
C LEU A 129 0.04 -16.21 -33.72
N GLU A 130 0.44 -16.77 -34.87
CA GLU A 130 1.37 -17.90 -34.93
C GLU A 130 2.73 -17.57 -34.29
N ASN A 131 3.20 -16.32 -34.46
CA ASN A 131 4.50 -15.87 -33.95
C ASN A 131 4.37 -15.01 -32.66
N ALA A 132 3.15 -14.74 -32.17
CA ALA A 132 2.95 -13.94 -30.97
C ALA A 132 3.69 -14.51 -29.73
N PRO A 133 3.71 -15.85 -29.48
CA PRO A 133 4.51 -16.41 -28.38
C PRO A 133 6.01 -16.16 -28.52
N ASP A 134 6.56 -16.23 -29.73
CA ASP A 134 7.98 -15.95 -30.00
C ASP A 134 8.31 -14.46 -29.86
N ARG A 135 7.37 -13.57 -30.22
CA ARG A 135 7.49 -12.13 -29.95
C ARG A 135 7.51 -11.84 -28.46
N LEU A 136 6.64 -12.47 -27.67
CA LEU A 136 6.67 -12.33 -26.21
C LEU A 136 7.98 -12.87 -25.63
N SER A 137 8.46 -14.02 -26.10
CA SER A 137 9.77 -14.58 -25.72
C SER A 137 10.91 -13.59 -25.96
N SER A 138 10.89 -12.89 -27.09
CA SER A 138 11.90 -11.90 -27.46
C SER A 138 11.80 -10.61 -26.61
N LEU A 139 10.57 -10.17 -26.31
CA LEU A 139 10.33 -9.05 -25.38
C LEU A 139 10.87 -9.36 -23.98
N ILE A 140 10.68 -10.58 -23.48
CA ILE A 140 11.24 -11.02 -22.19
C ILE A 140 12.78 -10.97 -22.21
N ASP A 141 13.41 -11.42 -23.30
CA ASP A 141 14.87 -11.32 -23.45
C ASP A 141 15.35 -9.87 -23.48
N GLN A 142 14.59 -8.97 -24.10
CA GLN A 142 14.88 -7.54 -24.14
C GLN A 142 14.77 -6.90 -22.76
N ILE A 143 13.67 -7.15 -22.04
CA ILE A 143 13.44 -6.62 -20.68
C ILE A 143 14.55 -7.10 -19.73
N THR A 144 14.84 -8.40 -19.70
CA THR A 144 15.87 -8.97 -18.81
C THR A 144 17.29 -8.53 -19.18
N ALA A 145 17.55 -8.19 -20.45
CA ALA A 145 18.83 -7.59 -20.83
C ALA A 145 18.96 -6.12 -20.38
N GLN A 146 17.86 -5.38 -20.41
CA GLN A 146 17.83 -3.95 -20.05
C GLN A 146 17.75 -3.72 -18.53
N ALA A 147 17.04 -4.58 -17.80
CA ALA A 147 16.88 -4.56 -16.35
C ALA A 147 17.33 -5.92 -15.76
N PRO A 148 18.64 -6.22 -15.75
CA PRO A 148 19.15 -7.54 -15.38
C PRO A 148 19.01 -7.88 -13.90
N ASP A 149 18.81 -6.87 -13.05
CA ASP A 149 18.65 -7.03 -11.60
C ASP A 149 17.17 -7.01 -11.16
N ALA A 150 16.24 -6.75 -12.09
CA ALA A 150 14.81 -6.67 -11.78
C ALA A 150 14.13 -8.04 -11.86
N ASP A 151 13.20 -8.33 -10.96
CA ASP A 151 12.38 -9.54 -11.02
C ASP A 151 11.22 -9.32 -12.02
N LEU A 152 11.14 -10.17 -13.05
CA LEU A 152 10.15 -10.09 -14.12
C LEU A 152 9.10 -11.18 -13.98
N PHE A 153 7.88 -10.78 -13.66
CA PHE A 153 6.73 -11.65 -13.66
C PHE A 153 5.93 -11.47 -14.95
N VAL A 154 5.63 -12.55 -15.64
CA VAL A 154 4.89 -12.55 -16.91
C VAL A 154 3.66 -13.41 -16.76
N SER A 155 2.48 -12.83 -16.98
CA SER A 155 1.23 -13.56 -16.81
C SER A 155 0.71 -14.19 -18.10
N SER A 156 -0.12 -15.21 -17.94
CA SER A 156 -1.18 -15.47 -18.93
C SER A 156 -2.09 -14.25 -19.10
N ILE A 157 -2.68 -14.04 -20.26
CA ILE A 157 -3.68 -12.97 -20.48
C ILE A 157 -5.08 -13.40 -20.00
N ALA A 158 -5.91 -12.42 -19.64
CA ALA A 158 -7.31 -12.62 -19.25
C ALA A 158 -8.13 -13.31 -20.37
N PRO A 159 -9.23 -14.01 -20.03
CA PRO A 159 -10.14 -14.54 -21.06
C PRO A 159 -10.76 -13.41 -21.88
N GLY A 160 -11.11 -13.68 -23.14
CA GLY A 160 -11.83 -12.75 -24.00
C GLY A 160 -12.76 -13.48 -24.97
N GLU A 161 -13.86 -12.82 -25.37
CA GLU A 161 -14.86 -13.42 -26.26
C GLU A 161 -15.51 -12.43 -27.26
N ARG A 162 -14.87 -11.29 -27.53
CA ARG A 162 -15.38 -10.24 -28.42
C ARG A 162 -15.70 -10.74 -29.84
N ALA A 163 -14.91 -11.68 -30.34
CA ALA A 163 -15.19 -12.42 -31.57
C ALA A 163 -15.18 -13.94 -31.33
N VAL A 164 -15.82 -14.67 -32.25
CA VAL A 164 -16.09 -16.12 -32.12
C VAL A 164 -14.83 -16.94 -31.82
N ASP A 165 -13.67 -16.53 -32.35
CA ASP A 165 -12.43 -17.29 -32.24
C ASP A 165 -11.55 -16.80 -31.06
N ASP A 166 -11.85 -15.65 -30.44
CA ASP A 166 -10.97 -15.00 -29.44
C ASP A 166 -10.74 -15.89 -28.22
N THR A 167 -11.79 -16.59 -27.75
CA THR A 167 -11.68 -17.49 -26.59
C THR A 167 -10.70 -18.62 -26.85
N GLN A 168 -10.79 -19.26 -28.03
CA GLN A 168 -9.88 -20.37 -28.36
C GLN A 168 -8.46 -19.87 -28.64
N GLN A 169 -8.33 -18.72 -29.31
CA GLN A 169 -7.02 -18.11 -29.57
C GLN A 169 -6.31 -17.70 -28.27
N THR A 170 -7.07 -17.20 -27.29
CA THR A 170 -6.55 -16.89 -25.94
C THR A 170 -6.07 -18.16 -25.23
N ILE A 171 -6.85 -19.24 -25.27
CA ILE A 171 -6.46 -20.55 -24.71
C ILE A 171 -5.17 -21.06 -25.36
N ASP A 172 -5.10 -21.01 -26.69
CA ASP A 172 -3.95 -21.51 -27.45
C ASP A 172 -2.69 -20.66 -27.18
N PHE A 173 -2.83 -19.33 -27.09
CA PHE A 173 -1.75 -18.42 -26.75
C PHE A 173 -1.23 -18.64 -25.33
N ASN A 174 -2.11 -18.68 -24.33
CA ASN A 174 -1.73 -18.93 -22.93
C ASN A 174 -1.03 -20.29 -22.77
N ALA A 175 -1.52 -21.34 -23.45
CA ALA A 175 -0.89 -22.65 -23.44
C ALA A 175 0.50 -22.67 -24.10
N ALA A 176 0.72 -21.81 -25.11
CA ALA A 176 2.01 -21.71 -25.80
C ALA A 176 3.06 -20.94 -25.00
N ILE A 177 2.68 -19.84 -24.33
CA ILE A 177 3.64 -18.97 -23.64
C ILE A 177 4.13 -19.56 -22.31
N GLN A 178 3.32 -20.36 -21.60
CA GLN A 178 3.71 -20.92 -20.31
C GLN A 178 5.07 -21.68 -20.36
N PRO A 179 5.24 -22.72 -21.20
CA PRO A 179 6.52 -23.44 -21.26
C PRO A 179 7.67 -22.58 -21.79
N ILE A 180 7.38 -21.50 -22.54
CA ILE A 180 8.39 -20.56 -23.03
C ILE A 180 8.93 -19.72 -21.87
N ILE A 181 8.03 -19.15 -21.06
CA ILE A 181 8.36 -18.30 -19.91
C ILE A 181 9.08 -19.13 -18.84
N GLU A 182 8.55 -20.30 -18.48
CA GLU A 182 9.18 -21.21 -17.51
C GLU A 182 10.59 -21.65 -17.92
N ALA A 183 10.87 -21.74 -19.23
CA ALA A 183 12.19 -22.10 -19.74
C ALA A 183 13.23 -20.96 -19.65
N LYS A 184 12.80 -19.70 -19.44
CA LYS A 184 13.73 -18.57 -19.25
C LYS A 184 14.49 -18.70 -17.92
N GLY A 185 13.79 -19.08 -16.85
CA GLY A 185 14.34 -19.20 -15.50
C GLY A 185 14.96 -17.89 -14.99
N GLY A 186 15.86 -17.99 -14.02
CA GLY A 186 16.51 -16.81 -13.43
C GLY A 186 15.50 -15.96 -12.66
N ASN A 187 15.46 -14.67 -12.99
CA ASN A 187 14.54 -13.66 -12.47
C ASN A 187 13.21 -13.59 -13.25
N VAL A 188 12.87 -14.63 -14.04
CA VAL A 188 11.62 -14.67 -14.82
C VAL A 188 10.66 -15.70 -14.24
N THR A 189 9.47 -15.25 -13.86
CA THR A 189 8.42 -16.08 -13.26
C THR A 189 7.13 -16.02 -14.08
N PHE A 190 6.53 -17.18 -14.35
CA PHE A 190 5.20 -17.25 -14.98
C PHE A 190 4.09 -17.16 -13.93
N VAL A 191 3.04 -16.37 -14.21
CA VAL A 191 1.85 -16.23 -13.34
C VAL A 191 0.57 -16.62 -14.09
N ASP A 192 -0.09 -17.69 -13.67
CA ASP A 192 -1.33 -18.17 -14.28
C ASP A 192 -2.56 -17.41 -13.75
N ILE A 193 -2.76 -16.21 -14.26
CA ILE A 193 -3.91 -15.34 -13.97
C ILE A 193 -5.19 -15.83 -14.65
N ASN A 194 -5.08 -16.41 -15.87
CA ASN A 194 -6.24 -16.81 -16.66
C ASN A 194 -7.07 -17.87 -15.94
N SER A 195 -6.41 -18.82 -15.27
CA SER A 195 -7.08 -19.86 -14.49
C SER A 195 -7.95 -19.35 -13.34
N GLN A 196 -7.70 -18.12 -12.86
CA GLN A 196 -8.48 -17.48 -11.79
C GLN A 196 -9.73 -16.77 -12.32
N LEU A 197 -9.81 -16.55 -13.63
CA LEU A 197 -10.83 -15.75 -14.29
C LEU A 197 -11.83 -16.61 -15.07
N SER A 198 -13.00 -16.02 -15.29
CA SER A 198 -14.07 -16.54 -16.13
C SER A 198 -14.69 -15.42 -16.95
N LEU A 199 -15.49 -15.75 -17.96
CA LEU A 199 -16.16 -14.74 -18.79
C LEU A 199 -17.13 -13.85 -17.99
N SER A 200 -17.68 -14.34 -16.87
CA SER A 200 -18.50 -13.51 -15.96
C SER A 200 -17.70 -12.46 -15.18
N ASP A 201 -16.38 -12.57 -15.18
CA ASP A 201 -15.50 -11.58 -14.58
C ASP A 201 -15.17 -10.44 -15.55
N LEU A 202 -15.77 -10.41 -16.75
CA LEU A 202 -15.62 -9.35 -17.76
C LEU A 202 -16.84 -8.43 -17.79
N ILE A 203 -16.65 -7.18 -18.22
CA ILE A 203 -17.75 -6.19 -18.37
C ILE A 203 -18.16 -5.95 -19.83
N ASP A 204 -17.24 -6.10 -20.77
CA ASP A 204 -17.44 -5.83 -22.19
C ASP A 204 -16.84 -6.92 -23.09
N GLU A 205 -16.77 -8.16 -22.58
CA GLU A 205 -16.20 -9.34 -23.27
C GLU A 205 -14.66 -9.28 -23.44
N ILE A 206 -14.00 -8.24 -22.91
CA ILE A 206 -12.54 -8.04 -22.96
C ILE A 206 -12.00 -7.65 -21.58
N HIS A 207 -12.51 -6.57 -21.01
CA HIS A 207 -11.98 -5.94 -19.82
C HIS A 207 -12.59 -6.59 -18.57
N PRO A 208 -11.76 -6.88 -17.55
CA PRO A 208 -12.26 -7.33 -16.26
C PRO A 208 -13.23 -6.32 -15.65
N ASN A 209 -14.25 -6.80 -14.96
CA ASN A 209 -15.03 -5.99 -14.03
C ASN A 209 -14.30 -5.90 -12.67
N ALA A 210 -14.87 -5.20 -11.70
CA ALA A 210 -14.27 -5.05 -10.36
C ALA A 210 -13.85 -6.39 -9.71
N VAL A 211 -14.69 -7.44 -9.81
CA VAL A 211 -14.37 -8.77 -9.26
C VAL A 211 -13.24 -9.44 -10.04
N GLY A 212 -13.21 -9.27 -11.37
CA GLY A 212 -12.10 -9.76 -12.18
C GLY A 212 -10.78 -9.08 -11.84
N TYR A 213 -10.79 -7.77 -11.62
CA TYR A 213 -9.60 -7.02 -11.21
C TYR A 213 -9.12 -7.39 -9.80
N GLU A 214 -10.02 -7.67 -8.84
CA GLU A 214 -9.64 -8.23 -7.53
C GLU A 214 -8.89 -9.56 -7.69
N LYS A 215 -9.40 -10.49 -8.51
CA LYS A 215 -8.74 -11.78 -8.75
C LYS A 215 -7.37 -11.65 -9.43
N ILE A 216 -7.23 -10.70 -10.36
CA ILE A 216 -5.94 -10.40 -11.00
C ILE A 216 -4.95 -9.88 -9.95
N ALA A 217 -5.40 -8.99 -9.08
CA ALA A 217 -4.56 -8.47 -7.99
C ALA A 217 -4.14 -9.56 -7.01
N ASP A 218 -5.06 -10.44 -6.60
CA ASP A 218 -4.75 -11.58 -5.73
C ASP A 218 -3.69 -12.48 -6.36
N ALA A 219 -3.83 -12.82 -7.64
CA ALA A 219 -2.86 -13.65 -8.36
C ALA A 219 -1.47 -12.99 -8.47
N TRP A 220 -1.41 -11.68 -8.70
CA TRP A 220 -0.15 -10.94 -8.66
C TRP A 220 0.44 -10.91 -7.26
N TYR A 221 -0.37 -10.60 -6.26
CA TYR A 221 0.07 -10.49 -4.86
C TYR A 221 0.65 -11.79 -4.36
N GLU A 222 -0.07 -12.91 -4.54
CA GLU A 222 0.39 -14.25 -4.17
C GLU A 222 1.70 -14.64 -4.87
N ALA A 223 1.91 -14.18 -6.11
CA ALA A 223 3.13 -14.48 -6.85
C ALA A 223 4.35 -13.72 -6.32
N ILE A 224 4.17 -12.47 -5.84
CA ILE A 224 5.31 -11.58 -5.58
C ILE A 224 5.58 -11.28 -4.10
N ALA A 225 4.61 -11.49 -3.19
CA ALA A 225 4.75 -11.10 -1.78
C ALA A 225 5.97 -11.72 -1.08
N ASP A 226 6.23 -13.00 -1.31
CA ASP A 226 7.39 -13.70 -0.72
C ASP A 226 8.72 -13.13 -1.24
N GLU A 227 8.80 -12.79 -2.53
CA GLU A 227 10.01 -12.25 -3.17
C GLU A 227 10.29 -10.81 -2.71
N ILE A 228 9.25 -9.99 -2.71
CA ILE A 228 9.25 -8.61 -2.19
C ILE A 228 9.71 -8.56 -0.73
N SER A 229 9.26 -9.50 0.11
CA SER A 229 9.67 -9.58 1.52
C SER A 229 11.15 -9.88 1.75
N SER A 230 11.83 -10.47 0.75
CA SER A 230 13.22 -10.91 0.86
C SER A 230 14.21 -9.93 0.24
N ASN A 231 13.80 -9.18 -0.80
CA ASN A 231 14.70 -8.40 -1.64
C ASN A 231 14.76 -6.90 -1.28
N ASN A 232 13.90 -6.39 -0.41
CA ASN A 232 13.85 -4.95 -0.08
C ASN A 232 14.62 -4.53 1.17
N ILE A 233 15.17 -5.48 1.95
CA ILE A 233 15.91 -5.18 3.18
C ILE A 233 17.30 -4.65 2.83
N ILE A 234 17.53 -3.37 3.06
CA ILE A 234 18.84 -2.72 2.85
C ILE A 234 19.70 -2.70 4.12
N GLU A 235 19.07 -2.67 5.30
CA GLU A 235 19.73 -2.81 6.59
C GLU A 235 18.88 -3.64 7.57
N GLN A 236 19.54 -4.37 8.47
CA GLN A 236 18.88 -5.11 9.54
C GLN A 236 19.59 -4.91 10.87
N ASP A 237 18.83 -4.56 11.90
CA ASP A 237 19.28 -4.39 13.27
C ASP A 237 18.66 -5.44 14.21
N THR A 238 19.43 -5.84 15.22
CA THR A 238 18.91 -6.63 16.34
C THR A 238 18.63 -5.70 17.52
N LEU A 239 17.40 -5.65 18.01
CA LEU A 239 16.96 -4.87 19.16
C LEU A 239 16.90 -5.74 20.41
N ASN A 240 17.65 -5.38 21.45
CA ASN A 240 17.57 -6.05 22.75
C ASN A 240 17.16 -5.03 23.80
N SER A 241 16.14 -5.34 24.62
CA SER A 241 15.68 -4.48 25.72
C SER A 241 15.37 -3.05 25.29
N ILE A 242 14.58 -2.90 24.22
CA ILE A 242 14.07 -1.61 23.75
C ILE A 242 12.57 -1.59 24.05
N GLU A 243 12.08 -0.49 24.63
CA GLU A 243 10.68 -0.31 24.98
C GLU A 243 9.96 0.68 24.05
N ASN A 244 10.69 1.58 23.39
CA ASN A 244 10.10 2.65 22.58
C ASN A 244 10.73 2.73 21.20
N VAL A 245 9.95 3.25 20.25
CA VAL A 245 10.35 3.39 18.85
C VAL A 245 9.96 4.78 18.35
N ILE A 246 10.90 5.43 17.67
CA ILE A 246 10.64 6.56 16.77
C ILE A 246 10.95 6.06 15.36
N GLY A 247 9.96 6.11 14.47
CA GLY A 247 10.11 5.79 13.06
C GLY A 247 10.80 6.89 12.27
N SER A 248 10.79 6.73 10.96
CA SER A 248 11.34 7.60 9.94
C SER A 248 10.33 8.69 9.50
N THR A 249 10.58 9.33 8.36
CA THR A 249 9.61 10.24 7.70
C THR A 249 8.89 9.56 6.53
N PHE A 250 9.03 8.25 6.42
CA PHE A 250 8.40 7.40 5.41
C PHE A 250 7.34 6.54 6.06
N ARG A 251 6.61 5.76 5.26
CA ARG A 251 5.60 4.85 5.78
C ARG A 251 6.25 3.67 6.51
N ASP A 252 6.16 3.69 7.83
CA ASP A 252 6.77 2.68 8.69
C ASP A 252 5.76 1.63 9.16
N THR A 253 6.29 0.50 9.62
CA THR A 253 5.53 -0.50 10.38
C THR A 253 6.18 -0.68 11.75
N LEU A 254 5.54 -0.21 12.81
CA LEU A 254 6.08 -0.27 14.17
C LEU A 254 5.24 -1.21 15.03
N THR A 255 5.87 -2.27 15.51
CA THR A 255 5.26 -3.30 16.36
C THR A 255 5.92 -3.30 17.75
N GLY A 256 5.12 -3.03 18.77
CA GLY A 256 5.45 -3.13 20.18
C GLY A 256 5.64 -4.56 20.68
N ASN A 257 5.78 -4.71 21.99
CA ASN A 257 5.89 -5.99 22.68
C ASN A 257 4.79 -6.15 23.74
N ASN A 258 4.98 -7.00 24.75
CA ASN A 258 3.98 -7.23 25.80
C ASN A 258 4.11 -6.25 26.99
N GLY A 259 4.96 -5.23 26.88
CA GLY A 259 5.13 -4.15 27.85
C GLY A 259 4.57 -2.84 27.32
N ALA A 260 4.46 -1.83 28.18
CA ALA A 260 4.04 -0.50 27.75
C ALA A 260 5.11 0.14 26.83
N ASN A 261 4.72 0.41 25.58
CA ASN A 261 5.57 0.98 24.55
C ASN A 261 5.15 2.42 24.20
N LEU A 262 6.14 3.24 23.85
CA LEU A 262 5.93 4.54 23.22
C LEU A 262 6.27 4.42 21.73
N LEU A 263 5.27 4.55 20.87
CA LEU A 263 5.41 4.42 19.42
C LEU A 263 5.14 5.78 18.77
N THR A 264 6.18 6.35 18.17
CA THR A 264 6.08 7.56 17.32
C THR A 264 6.30 7.09 15.88
N GLY A 265 5.27 7.13 15.04
CA GLY A 265 5.38 6.79 13.61
C GLY A 265 6.34 7.74 12.91
N GLY A 266 5.99 9.03 12.94
CA GLY A 266 6.75 10.07 12.28
C GLY A 266 5.88 10.74 11.23
N GLU A 267 6.50 11.31 10.20
CA GLU A 267 5.73 11.68 9.00
C GLU A 267 5.53 10.45 8.14
N GLY A 268 4.43 10.38 7.39
CA GLY A 268 4.08 9.17 6.65
C GLY A 268 2.65 8.76 6.97
N SER A 269 2.24 7.61 6.46
CA SER A 269 0.98 6.98 6.88
C SER A 269 1.33 5.62 7.44
N ASP A 270 1.64 5.58 8.73
CA ASP A 270 2.31 4.45 9.36
C ASP A 270 1.33 3.35 9.79
N VAL A 271 1.85 2.14 10.01
CA VAL A 271 1.11 1.04 10.63
C VAL A 271 1.68 0.79 12.01
N LEU A 272 0.89 1.07 13.05
CA LEU A 272 1.31 1.01 14.45
C LEU A 272 0.53 -0.08 15.19
N THR A 273 1.25 -0.98 15.87
CA THR A 273 0.68 -2.08 16.66
C THR A 273 1.31 -2.06 18.05
N GLY A 274 0.52 -1.88 19.10
CA GLY A 274 1.01 -1.86 20.50
C GLY A 274 1.34 -3.24 21.05
N ASN A 275 0.58 -4.25 20.62
CA ASN A 275 0.45 -5.59 21.20
C ASN A 275 -0.16 -5.59 22.61
N GLY A 276 0.64 -5.85 23.63
CA GLY A 276 0.13 -5.99 24.99
C GLY A 276 0.78 -4.95 25.87
N GLY A 277 0.02 -4.28 26.73
CA GLY A 277 0.59 -3.18 27.49
C GLY A 277 -0.44 -2.08 27.65
N GLY A 278 -0.01 -0.96 28.21
CA GLY A 278 -0.75 0.29 28.07
C GLY A 278 0.12 1.21 27.22
N ASP A 279 -0.13 1.20 25.93
CA ASP A 279 0.77 1.77 24.93
C ASP A 279 0.43 3.24 24.66
N SER A 280 1.39 3.97 24.13
CA SER A 280 1.22 5.38 23.79
C SER A 280 1.62 5.63 22.34
N PHE A 281 0.62 5.97 21.52
CA PHE A 281 0.78 6.39 20.13
C PHE A 281 0.99 7.90 20.10
N VAL A 282 2.18 8.33 19.65
CA VAL A 282 2.67 9.70 19.86
C VAL A 282 2.53 10.54 18.60
N TYR A 283 1.99 11.74 18.76
CA TYR A 283 1.92 12.77 17.73
C TYR A 283 2.53 14.09 18.24
N THR A 284 3.67 14.46 17.68
CA THR A 284 4.43 15.68 17.96
C THR A 284 4.22 16.78 16.93
N ALA A 285 3.64 16.50 15.76
CA ALA A 285 3.28 17.49 14.74
C ALA A 285 1.98 17.13 13.99
N LEU A 286 1.36 18.13 13.34
CA LEU A 286 0.16 17.91 12.52
C LEU A 286 0.45 17.15 11.21
N SER A 287 1.70 17.15 10.75
CA SER A 287 2.13 16.42 9.54
C SER A 287 2.28 14.92 9.76
N GLU A 288 2.26 14.47 11.02
CA GLU A 288 2.37 13.06 11.41
C GLU A 288 1.01 12.33 11.41
N GLY A 289 -0.09 13.00 11.01
CA GLY A 289 -1.40 12.36 10.96
C GLY A 289 -1.59 11.51 9.71
N GLY A 290 -2.34 10.42 9.83
CA GLY A 290 -2.63 9.51 8.71
C GLY A 290 -2.48 8.03 9.04
N ASP A 291 -1.97 7.72 10.23
CA ASP A 291 -1.60 6.36 10.61
C ASP A 291 -2.79 5.41 10.76
N THR A 292 -2.50 4.13 10.63
CA THR A 292 -3.37 3.03 11.02
C THR A 292 -2.86 2.40 12.32
N ILE A 293 -3.69 2.42 13.35
CA ILE A 293 -3.43 1.72 14.61
C ILE A 293 -4.25 0.43 14.63
N THR A 294 -3.57 -0.71 14.75
CA THR A 294 -4.15 -2.02 14.46
C THR A 294 -4.87 -2.67 15.64
N ASP A 295 -4.54 -2.30 16.88
CA ASP A 295 -4.97 -3.02 18.07
C ASP A 295 -5.32 -2.14 19.29
N PHE A 296 -5.58 -0.85 19.07
CA PHE A 296 -5.86 0.12 20.14
C PHE A 296 -6.94 -0.38 21.13
N GLY A 297 -6.54 -0.54 22.39
CA GLY A 297 -7.32 -1.08 23.49
C GLY A 297 -7.76 -0.04 24.53
N SER A 298 -8.30 -0.54 25.65
CA SER A 298 -8.76 0.32 26.77
C SER A 298 -7.63 0.90 27.60
N ASP A 299 -6.43 0.35 27.45
CA ASP A 299 -5.28 0.61 28.29
C ASP A 299 -4.28 1.54 27.56
N ASP A 300 -4.57 1.86 26.30
CA ASP A 300 -3.73 2.64 25.41
C ASP A 300 -4.12 4.11 25.39
N PHE A 301 -3.17 4.92 24.94
CA PHE A 301 -3.23 6.36 24.96
C PHE A 301 -2.78 6.98 23.63
N PHE A 302 -3.39 8.09 23.27
CA PHE A 302 -2.84 9.07 22.35
C PHE A 302 -2.02 10.08 23.15
N GLN A 303 -0.71 10.16 22.90
CA GLN A 303 0.14 11.19 23.50
C GLN A 303 0.37 12.31 22.46
N ILE A 304 -0.16 13.50 22.73
CA ILE A 304 -0.24 14.57 21.73
C ILE A 304 0.44 15.84 22.23
N SER A 305 1.33 16.41 21.42
CA SER A 305 1.95 17.71 21.69
C SER A 305 0.91 18.84 21.61
N ALA A 306 0.51 19.37 22.77
CA ALA A 306 -0.46 20.46 22.83
C ALA A 306 0.04 21.71 22.11
N ALA A 307 1.35 21.96 22.18
CA ALA A 307 1.99 23.10 21.55
C ALA A 307 1.97 23.02 20.02
N ALA A 308 2.19 21.83 19.45
CA ALA A 308 2.22 21.64 18.00
C ALA A 308 0.82 21.64 17.38
N PHE A 309 -0.16 21.04 18.07
CA PHE A 309 -1.54 20.98 17.59
C PHE A 309 -2.30 22.30 17.80
N GLY A 310 -1.96 23.07 18.84
CA GLY A 310 -2.52 24.40 19.08
C GLY A 310 -4.02 24.36 19.42
N GLY A 311 -4.80 25.29 18.87
CA GLY A 311 -6.26 25.34 19.06
C GLY A 311 -6.76 25.51 20.50
N GLY A 312 -5.89 25.90 21.44
CA GLY A 312 -6.23 26.07 22.86
C GLY A 312 -5.91 24.85 23.74
N LEU A 313 -5.38 23.76 23.15
CA LEU A 313 -4.87 22.62 23.91
C LEU A 313 -3.82 23.08 24.93
N THR A 314 -3.85 22.45 26.11
CA THR A 314 -2.94 22.78 27.21
C THR A 314 -2.32 21.51 27.76
N SER A 315 -0.98 21.45 27.78
CA SER A 315 -0.23 20.34 28.37
C SER A 315 -0.70 20.02 29.79
N GLY A 316 -0.95 18.73 30.06
CA GLY A 316 -1.43 18.20 31.34
C GLY A 316 -2.91 18.45 31.64
N VAL A 317 -3.70 19.03 30.72
CA VAL A 317 -5.13 19.24 30.90
C VAL A 317 -5.92 18.21 30.11
N ALA A 318 -6.79 17.45 30.78
CA ALA A 318 -7.63 16.45 30.13
C ALA A 318 -8.65 17.09 29.16
N LEU A 319 -8.96 16.37 28.08
CA LEU A 319 -10.03 16.76 27.17
C LEU A 319 -11.40 16.66 27.85
N SER A 320 -12.33 17.49 27.40
CA SER A 320 -13.71 17.52 27.91
C SER A 320 -14.70 16.93 26.90
N THR A 321 -15.71 16.20 27.37
CA THR A 321 -16.82 15.73 26.51
C THR A 321 -17.90 16.80 26.26
N ILE A 322 -17.70 17.99 26.81
CA ILE A 322 -18.45 19.21 26.50
C ILE A 322 -17.50 20.31 26.00
N ALA A 323 -18.03 21.34 25.35
CA ALA A 323 -17.23 22.47 24.85
C ALA A 323 -16.32 23.06 25.95
N SER A 324 -15.01 23.09 25.68
CA SER A 324 -13.98 23.55 26.61
C SER A 324 -12.91 24.35 25.87
N ALA A 325 -12.37 25.38 26.54
CA ALA A 325 -11.26 26.17 26.00
C ALA A 325 -9.94 25.38 25.95
N ALA A 326 -9.84 24.28 26.72
CA ALA A 326 -8.67 23.40 26.74
C ALA A 326 -8.78 22.21 25.75
N GLY A 327 -9.83 22.20 24.94
CA GLY A 327 -10.12 21.16 23.95
C GLY A 327 -11.19 20.17 24.37
N SER A 328 -11.82 19.56 23.37
CA SER A 328 -12.93 18.64 23.53
C SER A 328 -12.73 17.33 22.78
N PHE A 329 -13.29 16.24 23.30
CA PHE A 329 -13.36 14.94 22.63
C PHE A 329 -14.83 14.60 22.34
N VAL A 330 -15.12 14.26 21.08
CA VAL A 330 -16.46 13.92 20.59
C VAL A 330 -16.38 12.61 19.82
N SER A 331 -17.17 11.62 20.23
CA SER A 331 -17.24 10.30 19.60
C SER A 331 -18.66 9.96 19.19
N GLY A 332 -18.82 9.28 18.06
CA GLY A 332 -20.09 8.75 17.57
C GLY A 332 -20.14 8.58 16.06
N THR A 333 -21.31 8.32 15.50
CA THR A 333 -21.50 8.26 14.04
C THR A 333 -21.55 9.69 13.48
N SER A 334 -20.59 10.07 12.63
CA SER A 334 -20.48 11.41 12.04
C SER A 334 -20.45 12.52 13.12
N PRO A 335 -19.46 12.53 14.02
CA PRO A 335 -19.38 13.47 15.14
C PRO A 335 -19.24 14.90 14.63
N SER A 336 -19.88 15.85 15.33
CA SER A 336 -19.80 17.28 15.01
C SER A 336 -18.93 18.03 16.03
N PRO A 337 -18.16 19.04 15.60
CA PRO A 337 -17.38 19.89 16.50
C PRO A 337 -18.19 20.56 17.61
N LEU A 338 -17.56 20.77 18.78
CA LEU A 338 -18.11 21.47 19.93
C LEU A 338 -17.31 22.73 20.27
N GLY A 339 -17.97 23.88 20.28
CA GLY A 339 -17.43 25.13 20.80
C GLY A 339 -16.64 25.94 19.78
N SER A 340 -15.45 26.40 20.17
CA SER A 340 -14.58 27.28 19.38
C SER A 340 -13.10 27.08 19.71
N SER A 341 -12.75 25.85 20.10
CA SER A 341 -11.39 25.42 20.46
C SER A 341 -11.17 24.02 19.91
N ALA A 342 -9.96 23.51 19.98
CA ALA A 342 -9.58 22.23 19.39
C ALA A 342 -10.54 21.08 19.77
N ASN A 343 -10.93 20.28 18.78
CA ASN A 343 -11.73 19.08 18.95
C ASN A 343 -10.99 17.86 18.40
N PHE A 344 -11.06 16.76 19.13
CA PHE A 344 -10.77 15.42 18.64
C PHE A 344 -12.10 14.73 18.34
N LEU A 345 -12.33 14.43 17.06
CA LEU A 345 -13.58 13.88 16.54
C LEU A 345 -13.34 12.44 16.14
N TYR A 346 -13.97 11.49 16.83
CA TYR A 346 -13.84 10.07 16.54
C TYR A 346 -15.11 9.53 15.89
N ASP A 347 -15.03 9.28 14.59
CA ASP A 347 -16.14 8.75 13.79
C ASP A 347 -16.16 7.23 13.84
N THR A 348 -17.25 6.66 14.34
CA THR A 348 -17.49 5.22 14.45
C THR A 348 -18.59 4.75 13.50
N SER A 349 -18.77 5.43 12.36
CA SER A 349 -19.80 5.06 11.39
C SER A 349 -19.53 3.71 10.71
N ASP A 350 -18.27 3.33 10.55
CA ASP A 350 -17.85 2.00 10.09
C ASP A 350 -17.56 1.10 11.31
N PRO A 351 -18.20 -0.07 11.46
CA PRO A 351 -17.93 -0.98 12.58
C PRO A 351 -16.54 -1.65 12.52
N ASN A 352 -15.87 -1.64 11.37
CA ASN A 352 -14.54 -2.21 11.20
C ASN A 352 -13.43 -1.16 11.33
N GLN A 353 -13.79 0.13 11.39
CA GLN A 353 -12.82 1.22 11.36
C GLN A 353 -13.34 2.47 12.07
N GLY A 354 -12.59 2.94 13.07
CA GLY A 354 -12.82 4.23 13.71
C GLY A 354 -11.87 5.29 13.16
N VAL A 355 -12.37 6.45 12.74
CA VAL A 355 -11.51 7.52 12.19
C VAL A 355 -11.40 8.66 13.20
N LEU A 356 -10.22 8.86 13.76
CA LEU A 356 -9.90 9.97 14.65
C LEU A 356 -9.40 11.17 13.83
N ARG A 357 -10.08 12.31 14.00
CA ARG A 357 -9.77 13.57 13.32
C ARG A 357 -9.46 14.68 14.30
N PHE A 358 -8.59 15.60 13.90
CA PHE A 358 -8.31 16.83 14.62
C PHE A 358 -8.96 18.03 13.93
N ASP A 359 -9.80 18.75 14.66
CA ASP A 359 -10.34 20.06 14.27
C ASP A 359 -9.70 21.14 15.15
N SER A 360 -8.85 21.98 14.57
CA SER A 360 -8.13 23.01 15.31
C SER A 360 -9.00 24.19 15.80
N ASP A 361 -10.15 24.44 15.18
CA ASP A 361 -10.98 25.62 15.45
C ASP A 361 -12.27 25.30 16.21
N GLY A 362 -12.73 24.05 16.19
CA GLY A 362 -13.90 23.56 16.93
C GLY A 362 -15.25 24.05 16.41
N THR A 363 -15.25 24.78 15.30
CA THR A 363 -16.44 25.39 14.69
C THR A 363 -16.89 24.65 13.43
N GLY A 364 -16.09 23.70 12.94
CA GLY A 364 -16.29 23.02 11.65
C GLY A 364 -16.16 23.95 10.44
N SER A 365 -15.59 25.15 10.65
CA SER A 365 -15.35 26.12 9.58
C SER A 365 -14.09 25.80 8.78
N SER A 366 -13.14 25.13 9.42
CA SER A 366 -11.97 24.49 8.81
C SER A 366 -12.23 22.99 8.62
N SER A 367 -11.64 22.40 7.58
CA SER A 367 -11.61 20.93 7.44
C SER A 367 -10.78 20.32 8.56
N SER A 368 -11.32 19.29 9.21
CA SER A 368 -10.54 18.49 10.15
C SER A 368 -9.57 17.57 9.41
N SER A 369 -8.35 17.43 9.93
CA SER A 369 -7.36 16.49 9.41
C SER A 369 -7.57 15.11 10.04
N ILE A 370 -7.29 14.04 9.29
CA ILE A 370 -7.22 12.70 9.87
C ILE A 370 -5.94 12.65 10.70
N LEU A 371 -6.06 12.19 11.94
CA LEU A 371 -4.93 11.92 12.82
C LEU A 371 -4.58 10.44 12.76
N ALA A 372 -5.55 9.57 13.01
CA ALA A 372 -5.36 8.14 13.02
C ALA A 372 -6.63 7.39 12.63
N THR A 373 -6.44 6.19 12.11
CA THR A 373 -7.47 5.22 11.76
C THR A 373 -7.30 3.99 12.64
N LEU A 374 -8.34 3.60 13.39
CA LEU A 374 -8.26 2.51 14.37
C LEU A 374 -9.05 1.30 13.86
N THR A 375 -8.37 0.17 13.75
CA THR A 375 -8.99 -1.10 13.32
C THR A 375 -10.03 -1.58 14.35
N GLY A 376 -11.20 -1.99 13.87
CA GLY A 376 -12.30 -2.51 14.71
C GLY A 376 -13.14 -1.47 15.44
N ALA A 377 -12.93 -0.17 15.15
CA ALA A 377 -13.65 0.95 15.77
C ALA A 377 -13.76 0.85 17.31
N PRO A 378 -12.65 0.66 18.05
CA PRO A 378 -12.66 0.49 19.49
C PRO A 378 -13.29 1.70 20.20
N GLY A 379 -13.87 1.47 21.38
CA GLY A 379 -14.46 2.54 22.18
C GLY A 379 -13.38 3.44 22.78
N LEU A 380 -13.32 4.70 22.35
CA LEU A 380 -12.40 5.71 22.89
C LEU A 380 -13.04 6.58 23.97
N THR A 381 -12.23 7.03 24.92
CA THR A 381 -12.62 7.99 25.95
C THR A 381 -11.68 9.20 25.99
N ALA A 382 -12.16 10.32 26.53
CA ALA A 382 -11.36 11.54 26.66
C ALA A 382 -10.11 11.37 27.55
N ASP A 383 -10.14 10.40 28.49
CA ASP A 383 -9.03 10.12 29.41
C ASP A 383 -7.86 9.38 28.73
N GLN A 384 -8.05 8.87 27.52
CA GLN A 384 -7.00 8.23 26.72
C GLN A 384 -6.17 9.25 25.93
N PHE A 385 -6.44 10.55 26.05
CA PHE A 385 -5.66 11.61 25.42
C PHE A 385 -4.76 12.29 26.44
N ILE A 386 -3.45 12.06 26.33
CA ILE A 386 -2.42 12.68 27.15
C ILE A 386 -1.85 13.87 26.37
N LEU A 387 -2.24 15.07 26.76
CA LEU A 387 -1.68 16.30 26.19
C LEU A 387 -0.34 16.62 26.86
N VAL A 388 0.74 16.68 26.10
CA VAL A 388 2.11 16.96 26.57
C VAL A 388 2.65 18.32 26.15
#